data_AF-A0A0G1D228-F1
#
_entry.id   AF-A0A0G1D228-F1
#
_cell.length_a   1.000
_cell.length_b   1.000
_cell.length_c   1.000
_cell.angle_alpha   90.00
_cell.angle_beta   90.00
_cell.angle_gamma   90.00
#
_symmetry.space_group_name_H-M   'P 1'
#
loop_
_entity.id
_entity.type
_entity.pdbx_description
1 polymer ?
#
loop_
_entity_poly.entity_id
_entity_poly.type
_entity_poly.pdbx_seq_one_letter_code
_entity_poly.pdbx_strand_id
1 'polypeptide(L)'
;MILYFDSYITDAPLNKQHVIANDWLRNNCKNYSMPRRIDIAKYTLASFAPYKWSHVLIRYELGDPEDQNEYKPFDDYILKLFPKAVIMHERSDSQADFRKSLKIIDDFDDQWIFYSGNNDQVLISSDASILEKLIKKAESFNDKYKLISIVYSHFSEFVNLPKANTPFNLLFGQDIEIIEENNLATVILRHNGDNSAIQIVNKNLLKHWFDSKEFGDARIIRSEDVRKNNIAHDQIMVIPKQQVGAHFDAYSHTKGSLFETLPYQVPPLFIPNDFFDKKIKIAYGYDDYREGWVNINPSAKKYSFEDMKKGTDLKITLDDLPVFWKDKIAEIDINKKADKNNLQLARDKNIKAISNPWKLSSKRFELETLNFFLRLYKFRFKKAVRKLLR
;
A
#
# COMPACT_ATOMS: atom_id res chain seq x y z
N MET A 1 5.93 -5.15 -17.89
CA MET A 1 5.00 -4.15 -17.34
C MET A 1 5.70 -2.81 -17.28
N ILE A 2 4.97 -1.72 -17.54
CA ILE A 2 5.44 -0.33 -17.44
C ILE A 2 5.33 0.14 -15.98
N LEU A 3 6.35 0.80 -15.44
CA LEU A 3 6.23 1.57 -14.19
C LEU A 3 5.83 3.01 -14.53
N TYR A 4 4.68 3.46 -14.04
CA TYR A 4 4.25 4.85 -14.13
C TYR A 4 4.11 5.45 -12.73
N PHE A 5 5.12 6.21 -12.32
CA PHE A 5 5.12 6.94 -11.06
C PHE A 5 4.78 8.41 -11.36
N ASP A 6 3.72 8.92 -10.75
CA ASP A 6 3.27 10.31 -10.93
C ASP A 6 2.93 10.91 -9.56
N SER A 7 3.78 11.79 -9.04
CA SER A 7 3.61 12.22 -7.65
C SER A 7 4.09 13.64 -7.33
N TYR A 8 3.34 14.30 -6.45
CA TYR A 8 3.80 15.49 -5.73
C TYR A 8 4.51 15.06 -4.46
N ILE A 9 5.74 15.50 -4.26
CA ILE A 9 6.54 15.16 -3.09
C ILE A 9 6.70 16.41 -2.23
N THR A 10 6.08 16.40 -1.05
CA THR A 10 6.17 17.50 -0.08
C THR A 10 5.97 16.97 1.34
N ASP A 11 6.70 17.54 2.29
CA ASP A 11 6.52 17.38 3.73
C ASP A 11 5.27 18.10 4.25
N ALA A 12 4.71 19.03 3.47
CA ALA A 12 3.43 19.66 3.79
C ALA A 12 2.28 18.64 3.71
N PRO A 13 1.59 18.36 4.83
CA PRO A 13 0.51 17.39 4.80
C PRO A 13 -0.73 17.94 4.10
N LEU A 14 -1.40 17.09 3.31
CA LEU A 14 -2.68 17.42 2.70
C LEU A 14 -3.75 17.79 3.75
N ASN A 15 -3.73 17.09 4.89
CA ASN A 15 -4.56 17.40 6.05
C ASN A 15 -3.73 17.35 7.34
N LYS A 16 -3.50 18.53 7.93
CA LYS A 16 -2.74 18.69 9.19
C LYS A 16 -3.29 17.83 10.34
N GLN A 17 -4.60 17.55 10.36
CA GLN A 17 -5.23 16.77 11.44
C GLN A 17 -4.86 15.29 11.40
N HIS A 18 -4.56 14.73 10.22
CA HIS A 18 -4.19 13.32 10.08
C HIS A 18 -2.75 13.05 10.52
N VAL A 19 -1.85 14.05 10.44
CA VAL A 19 -0.47 13.96 10.91
C VAL A 19 -0.43 13.73 12.42
N ILE A 20 -1.19 14.54 13.17
CA ILE A 20 -1.25 14.48 14.64
C ILE A 20 -1.65 13.09 15.17
N ALA A 21 -2.44 12.33 14.40
CA ALA A 21 -2.90 11.02 14.82
C ALA A 21 -1.77 9.99 14.98
N ASN A 22 -0.67 10.15 14.23
CA ASN A 22 0.49 9.25 14.28
C ASN A 22 1.67 9.84 15.07
N ASP A 23 1.68 11.13 15.40
CA ASP A 23 2.81 11.79 16.09
C ASP A 23 3.23 11.07 17.37
N TRP A 24 2.26 10.61 18.18
CA TRP A 24 2.57 9.85 19.39
C TRP A 24 3.40 8.60 19.09
N LEU A 25 3.11 7.89 17.99
CA LEU A 25 3.86 6.71 17.57
C LEU A 25 5.21 7.10 16.96
N ARG A 26 5.23 8.12 16.08
CA ARG A 26 6.43 8.58 15.38
C ARG A 26 7.48 9.13 16.36
N ASN A 27 7.04 9.69 17.49
CA ASN A 27 7.90 10.27 18.53
C ASN A 27 8.33 9.26 19.60
N ASN A 28 7.65 8.10 19.69
CA ASN A 28 7.91 7.11 20.74
C ASN A 28 9.06 6.16 20.44
N CYS A 29 9.48 6.01 19.19
CA CYS A 29 10.58 5.12 18.81
C CYS A 29 11.36 5.74 17.64
N LYS A 30 12.68 5.81 17.76
CA LYS A 30 13.56 6.42 16.74
C LYS A 30 13.46 5.75 15.37
N ASN A 31 13.29 4.42 15.33
CA ASN A 31 13.09 3.69 14.08
C ASN A 31 11.80 4.14 13.36
N TYR A 32 10.81 4.64 14.10
CA TYR A 32 9.53 5.09 13.55
C TYR A 32 9.47 6.58 13.29
N SER A 33 10.52 7.37 13.59
CA SER A 33 10.53 8.80 13.33
C SER A 33 10.19 9.10 11.87
N MET A 34 9.38 10.14 11.66
CA MET A 34 8.88 10.47 10.32
C MET A 34 10.05 10.95 9.44
N PRO A 35 10.41 10.23 8.36
CA PRO A 35 11.41 10.71 7.42
C PRO A 35 10.84 11.84 6.56
N ARG A 36 11.72 12.58 5.88
CA ARG A 36 11.29 13.49 4.81
C ARG A 36 10.56 12.72 3.73
N ARG A 37 9.60 13.36 3.07
CA ARG A 37 8.78 12.75 2.02
C ARG A 37 9.59 12.39 0.79
N ILE A 38 10.67 13.10 0.51
CA ILE A 38 11.63 12.69 -0.54
C ILE A 38 12.34 11.37 -0.19
N ASP A 39 12.63 11.11 1.09
CA ASP A 39 13.25 9.85 1.51
C ASP A 39 12.23 8.70 1.51
N ILE A 40 10.97 8.98 1.83
CA ILE A 40 9.85 8.04 1.61
C ILE A 40 9.73 7.70 0.11
N ALA A 41 9.79 8.69 -0.78
CA ALA A 41 9.74 8.48 -2.22
C ALA A 41 10.92 7.62 -2.72
N LYS A 42 12.15 7.91 -2.26
CA LYS A 42 13.34 7.07 -2.54
C LYS A 42 13.13 5.64 -2.08
N TYR A 43 12.62 5.44 -0.86
CA TYR A 43 12.33 4.12 -0.31
C TYR A 43 11.24 3.36 -1.09
N THR A 44 10.18 4.06 -1.50
CA THR A 44 9.13 3.51 -2.37
C THR A 44 9.70 3.08 -3.73
N LEU A 45 10.49 3.91 -4.41
CA LEU A 45 11.12 3.55 -5.68
C LEU A 45 12.12 2.39 -5.52
N ALA A 46 12.88 2.34 -4.42
CA ALA A 46 13.75 1.22 -4.10
C ALA A 46 12.98 -0.10 -3.99
N SER A 47 11.75 -0.05 -3.49
CA SER A 47 10.88 -1.22 -3.40
C SER A 47 10.39 -1.72 -4.75
N PHE A 48 10.36 -0.85 -5.77
CA PHE A 48 9.97 -1.20 -7.13
C PHE A 48 11.15 -1.77 -7.93
N ALA A 49 12.39 -1.42 -7.59
CA ALA A 49 13.60 -1.79 -8.32
C ALA A 49 13.83 -3.31 -8.54
N PRO A 50 13.45 -4.23 -7.62
CA PRO A 50 13.67 -5.66 -7.85
C PRO A 50 12.77 -6.29 -8.93
N TYR A 51 11.73 -5.59 -9.38
CA TYR A 51 10.78 -6.12 -10.35
C TYR A 51 11.21 -5.76 -11.79
N LYS A 52 10.75 -6.55 -12.76
CA LYS A 52 11.08 -6.34 -14.16
C LYS A 52 10.13 -5.33 -14.81
N TRP A 53 10.71 -4.22 -15.24
CA TRP A 53 10.01 -3.16 -15.96
C TRP A 53 10.42 -3.16 -17.42
N SER A 54 9.44 -3.15 -18.34
CA SER A 54 9.72 -2.96 -19.77
C SER A 54 10.10 -1.52 -20.05
N HIS A 55 9.38 -0.58 -19.42
CA HIS A 55 9.65 0.85 -19.45
C HIS A 55 9.36 1.47 -18.08
N VAL A 56 9.98 2.63 -17.84
CA VAL A 56 9.82 3.38 -16.60
C VAL A 56 9.58 4.85 -16.96
N LEU A 57 8.43 5.38 -16.55
CA LEU A 57 8.06 6.79 -16.64
C LEU A 57 7.90 7.33 -15.22
N ILE A 58 8.77 8.27 -14.84
CA ILE A 58 8.71 8.96 -13.55
C ILE A 58 8.38 10.42 -13.81
N ARG A 59 7.19 10.83 -13.37
CA ARG A 59 6.76 12.22 -13.30
C ARG A 59 6.73 12.61 -11.83
N TYR A 60 7.44 13.66 -11.46
CA TYR A 60 7.38 14.16 -10.10
C TYR A 60 7.61 15.66 -10.02
N GLU A 61 7.10 16.24 -8.94
CA GLU A 61 7.31 17.64 -8.60
C GLU A 61 7.67 17.71 -7.11
N LEU A 62 8.70 18.49 -6.78
CA LEU A 62 9.12 18.76 -5.40
C LEU A 62 8.47 20.05 -4.92
N GLY A 63 7.63 19.93 -3.89
CA GLY A 63 6.80 21.02 -3.38
C GLY A 63 7.47 21.90 -2.35
N ASP A 64 8.49 21.40 -1.65
CA ASP A 64 9.13 22.13 -0.57
C ASP A 64 10.24 23.06 -1.13
N PRO A 65 10.31 24.33 -0.71
CA PRO A 65 11.35 25.26 -1.20
C PRO A 65 12.78 24.79 -0.94
N GLU A 66 13.01 24.08 0.16
CA GLU A 66 14.31 23.49 0.52
C GLU A 66 14.74 22.33 -0.39
N ASP A 67 13.77 21.67 -1.05
CA ASP A 67 14.02 20.53 -1.92
C ASP A 67 14.33 20.94 -3.37
N GLN A 68 14.37 22.24 -3.70
CA GLN A 68 14.67 22.69 -5.08
C GLN A 68 16.06 22.25 -5.57
N ASN A 69 17.01 22.03 -4.66
CA ASN A 69 18.33 21.49 -5.00
C ASN A 69 18.38 19.95 -5.02
N GLU A 70 17.29 19.27 -4.66
CA GLU A 70 17.20 17.82 -4.59
C GLU A 70 16.81 17.16 -5.91
N TYR A 71 16.39 17.93 -6.94
CA TYR A 71 16.06 17.38 -8.26
C TYR A 71 17.18 16.51 -8.82
N LYS A 72 18.41 17.04 -8.90
CA LYS A 72 19.55 16.29 -9.44
C LYS A 72 19.94 15.08 -8.58
N PRO A 73 20.14 15.19 -7.25
CA PRO A 73 20.37 14.03 -6.39
C PRO A 73 19.28 12.95 -6.49
N PHE A 74 18.02 13.35 -6.67
CA PHE A 74 16.91 12.42 -6.81
C PHE A 74 16.87 11.78 -8.20
N ASP A 75 17.14 12.51 -9.27
CA ASP A 75 17.32 11.96 -10.63
C ASP A 75 18.46 10.93 -10.65
N ASP A 76 19.61 11.26 -10.07
CA ASP A 76 20.76 10.35 -9.98
C ASP A 76 20.38 9.06 -9.23
N TYR A 77 19.55 9.19 -8.18
CA TYR A 77 19.01 8.04 -7.46
C TYR A 77 18.04 7.21 -8.32
N ILE A 78 17.11 7.85 -9.02
CA ILE A 78 16.15 7.21 -9.93
C ILE A 78 16.90 6.44 -11.03
N LEU A 79 17.87 7.08 -11.70
CA LEU A 79 18.63 6.49 -12.80
C LEU A 79 19.55 5.35 -12.32
N LYS A 80 20.00 5.39 -11.06
CA LYS A 80 20.71 4.24 -10.46
C LYS A 80 19.80 3.02 -10.28
N LEU A 81 18.51 3.22 -9.97
CA LEU A 81 17.53 2.14 -9.87
C LEU A 81 17.00 1.71 -11.25
N PHE A 82 16.79 2.67 -12.14
CA PHE A 82 16.15 2.53 -13.44
C PHE A 82 16.95 3.28 -14.52
N PRO A 83 18.03 2.70 -15.06
CA PRO A 83 18.96 3.40 -15.96
C PRO A 83 18.36 3.94 -17.26
N LYS A 84 17.15 3.50 -17.63
CA LYS A 84 16.43 3.91 -18.84
C LYS A 84 15.13 4.65 -18.51
N ALA A 85 14.98 5.16 -17.28
CA ALA A 85 13.78 5.89 -16.91
C ALA A 85 13.64 7.19 -17.72
N VAL A 86 12.42 7.46 -18.18
CA VAL A 86 12.01 8.77 -18.66
C VAL A 86 11.58 9.58 -17.45
N ILE A 87 12.28 10.68 -17.17
CA ILE A 87 12.05 11.51 -16.00
C ILE A 87 11.51 12.87 -16.43
N MET A 88 10.46 13.35 -15.75
CA MET A 88 9.88 14.68 -15.98
C MET A 88 9.63 15.36 -14.63
N HIS A 89 10.11 16.60 -14.50
CA HIS A 89 10.00 17.43 -13.29
C HIS A 89 8.67 18.19 -13.22
N GLU A 90 7.60 17.52 -13.59
CA GLU A 90 6.23 17.98 -13.52
C GLU A 90 5.34 16.78 -13.23
N ARG A 91 4.62 16.79 -12.11
CA ARG A 91 3.56 15.82 -11.88
C ARG A 91 2.35 16.16 -12.75
N SER A 92 1.44 15.19 -12.94
CA SER A 92 0.14 15.50 -13.54
C SER A 92 -0.81 16.12 -12.51
N ASP A 93 -1.47 17.22 -12.88
CA ASP A 93 -2.55 17.80 -12.08
C ASP A 93 -3.78 18.26 -12.89
N SER A 94 -3.79 17.92 -14.19
CA SER A 94 -4.87 18.16 -15.13
C SER A 94 -5.07 16.97 -16.08
N GLN A 95 -6.22 16.92 -16.76
CA GLN A 95 -6.44 15.93 -17.83
C GLN A 95 -5.40 16.06 -18.95
N ALA A 96 -5.01 17.28 -19.29
CA ALA A 96 -4.03 17.54 -20.34
C ALA A 96 -2.68 16.89 -20.01
N ASP A 97 -2.26 16.92 -18.75
CA ASP A 97 -1.00 16.30 -18.33
C ASP A 97 -1.08 14.77 -18.33
N PHE A 98 -2.19 14.19 -17.85
CA PHE A 98 -2.38 12.74 -17.99
C PHE A 98 -2.42 12.29 -19.45
N ARG A 99 -2.97 13.09 -20.37
CA ARG A 99 -2.92 12.84 -21.81
C ARG A 99 -1.50 12.89 -22.37
N LYS A 100 -0.62 13.77 -21.86
CA LYS A 100 0.81 13.77 -22.22
C LYS A 100 1.47 12.46 -21.79
N SER A 101 1.22 12.01 -20.57
CA SER A 101 1.71 10.72 -20.05
C SER A 101 1.21 9.54 -20.88
N LEU A 102 -0.08 9.53 -21.22
CA LEU A 102 -0.70 8.47 -22.03
C LEU A 102 -0.09 8.36 -23.42
N LYS A 103 0.28 9.49 -24.06
CA LYS A 103 0.98 9.47 -25.36
C LYS A 103 2.33 8.74 -25.25
N ILE A 104 3.11 9.03 -24.22
CA ILE A 104 4.39 8.36 -23.96
C ILE A 104 4.17 6.86 -23.68
N ILE A 105 3.18 6.55 -22.83
CA ILE A 105 2.84 5.18 -22.44
C ILE A 105 2.34 4.36 -23.65
N ASP A 106 1.65 4.99 -24.60
CA ASP A 106 1.16 4.33 -25.80
C ASP A 106 2.28 3.86 -26.73
N ASP A 107 3.40 4.59 -26.77
CA ASP A 107 4.60 4.22 -27.54
C ASP A 107 5.37 3.03 -26.92
N PHE A 108 5.06 2.63 -25.68
CA PHE A 108 5.68 1.49 -25.01
C PHE A 108 5.00 0.16 -25.38
N ASP A 109 5.77 -0.86 -25.72
CA ASP A 109 5.26 -2.19 -26.11
C ASP A 109 4.93 -3.06 -24.89
N ASP A 110 3.96 -2.62 -24.10
CA ASP A 110 3.43 -3.35 -22.97
C ASP A 110 1.98 -2.93 -22.70
N GLN A 111 1.16 -3.85 -22.20
CA GLN A 111 -0.25 -3.59 -21.90
C GLN A 111 -0.49 -3.26 -20.43
N TRP A 112 0.42 -3.66 -19.53
CA TRP A 112 0.24 -3.50 -18.09
C TRP A 112 1.04 -2.32 -17.57
N ILE A 113 0.39 -1.51 -16.75
CA ILE A 113 0.96 -0.32 -16.12
C ILE A 113 0.82 -0.47 -14.61
N PHE A 114 1.96 -0.49 -13.92
CA PHE A 114 2.00 -0.27 -12.49
C PHE A 114 1.86 1.23 -12.24
N TYR A 115 0.64 1.65 -11.93
CA TYR A 115 0.32 3.05 -11.69
C TYR A 115 0.48 3.41 -10.21
N SER A 116 1.43 4.29 -9.91
CA SER A 116 1.68 4.81 -8.56
C SER A 116 1.41 6.31 -8.54
N GLY A 117 0.16 6.69 -8.24
CA GLY A 117 -0.26 8.10 -8.12
C GLY A 117 0.09 8.75 -6.77
N ASN A 118 0.78 8.01 -5.89
CA ASN A 118 1.27 8.48 -4.59
C ASN A 118 2.74 8.03 -4.41
N ASN A 119 3.49 8.71 -3.54
CA ASN A 119 4.91 8.46 -3.28
C ASN A 119 5.19 7.51 -2.11
N ASP A 120 4.16 6.95 -1.48
CA ASP A 120 4.25 6.25 -0.20
C ASP A 120 3.62 4.85 -0.19
N GLN A 121 3.47 4.26 -1.38
CA GLN A 121 2.93 2.91 -1.59
C GLN A 121 4.07 1.92 -1.84
N VAL A 122 4.64 1.37 -0.78
CA VAL A 122 5.86 0.53 -0.82
C VAL A 122 5.50 -0.92 -1.14
N LEU A 123 6.19 -1.56 -2.08
CA LEU A 123 6.09 -3.01 -2.31
C LEU A 123 6.86 -3.75 -1.22
N ILE A 124 6.16 -4.56 -0.41
CA ILE A 124 6.72 -5.23 0.76
C ILE A 124 6.71 -6.76 0.64
N SER A 125 6.41 -7.30 -0.54
CA SER A 125 6.41 -8.75 -0.75
C SER A 125 7.81 -9.34 -0.62
N SER A 126 7.88 -10.55 -0.06
CA SER A 126 9.09 -11.38 -0.04
C SER A 126 9.27 -12.24 -1.31
N ASP A 127 8.24 -12.30 -2.17
CA ASP A 127 8.22 -13.02 -3.45
C ASP A 127 8.40 -12.05 -4.63
N ALA A 128 9.57 -12.09 -5.27
CA ALA A 128 9.89 -11.25 -6.43
C ALA A 128 9.02 -11.57 -7.66
N SER A 129 8.44 -12.77 -7.72
CA SER A 129 7.62 -13.23 -8.85
C SER A 129 6.12 -12.93 -8.68
N ILE A 130 5.69 -12.34 -7.57
CA ILE A 130 4.27 -12.15 -7.27
C ILE A 130 3.54 -11.32 -8.33
N LEU A 131 4.17 -10.25 -8.82
CA LEU A 131 3.55 -9.40 -9.84
C LEU A 131 3.36 -10.17 -11.15
N GLU A 132 4.34 -10.95 -11.59
CA GLU A 132 4.24 -11.79 -12.79
C GLU A 132 3.10 -12.82 -12.66
N LYS A 133 2.95 -13.46 -11.50
CA LYS A 133 1.85 -14.41 -11.23
C LYS A 133 0.49 -13.74 -11.30
N LEU A 134 0.36 -12.55 -10.72
CA LEU A 134 -0.88 -11.79 -10.71
C LEU A 134 -1.25 -11.25 -12.09
N ILE A 135 -0.26 -10.80 -12.87
CA ILE A 135 -0.45 -10.37 -14.27
C ILE A 135 -0.95 -11.53 -15.11
N LYS A 136 -0.33 -12.71 -15.04
CA LYS A 136 -0.80 -13.90 -15.76
C LYS A 136 -2.24 -14.28 -15.39
N LYS A 137 -2.62 -14.12 -14.12
CA LYS A 137 -4.01 -14.30 -13.68
C LYS A 137 -4.93 -13.22 -14.25
N ALA A 138 -4.51 -11.97 -14.32
CA ALA A 138 -5.32 -10.91 -14.90
C ALA A 138 -5.51 -11.09 -16.42
N GLU A 139 -4.46 -11.51 -17.12
CA GLU A 139 -4.46 -11.77 -18.57
C GLU A 139 -5.43 -12.86 -19.00
N SER A 140 -5.72 -13.85 -18.14
CA SER A 140 -6.73 -14.88 -18.45
C SER A 140 -8.15 -14.34 -18.59
N PHE A 141 -8.38 -13.05 -18.29
CA PHE A 141 -9.68 -12.38 -18.44
C PHE A 141 -9.73 -11.41 -19.63
N ASN A 142 -8.62 -11.22 -20.37
CA ASN A 142 -8.52 -10.26 -21.48
C ASN A 142 -9.53 -10.53 -22.61
N ASP A 143 -9.88 -11.79 -22.87
CA ASP A 143 -10.81 -12.16 -23.95
C ASP A 143 -12.25 -11.72 -23.67
N LYS A 144 -12.62 -11.55 -22.39
CA LYS A 144 -14.00 -11.24 -21.97
C LYS A 144 -14.14 -9.82 -21.43
N TYR A 145 -13.09 -9.24 -20.87
CA TYR A 145 -13.16 -7.95 -20.18
C TYR A 145 -12.09 -6.98 -20.70
N LYS A 146 -12.49 -5.73 -20.91
CA LYS A 146 -11.59 -4.69 -21.39
C LYS A 146 -10.90 -3.91 -20.27
N LEU A 147 -11.57 -3.76 -19.13
CA LEU A 147 -11.10 -2.97 -17.99
C LEU A 147 -10.66 -3.90 -16.88
N ILE A 148 -9.34 -4.08 -16.73
CA ILE A 148 -8.77 -5.06 -15.81
C ILE A 148 -7.71 -4.41 -14.95
N SER A 149 -7.70 -4.78 -13.68
CA SER A 149 -6.79 -4.26 -12.67
C SER A 149 -6.36 -5.34 -11.69
N ILE A 150 -5.23 -5.09 -11.02
CA ILE A 150 -4.72 -5.85 -9.90
C ILE A 150 -4.50 -4.87 -8.77
N VAL A 151 -5.13 -5.11 -7.61
CA VAL A 151 -4.88 -4.30 -6.43
C VAL A 151 -3.53 -4.70 -5.83
N TYR A 152 -2.62 -3.75 -5.61
CA TYR A 152 -1.31 -4.06 -5.02
C TYR A 152 -1.14 -3.53 -3.60
N SER A 153 -1.91 -2.54 -3.16
CA SER A 153 -1.84 -1.98 -1.79
C SER A 153 -3.19 -2.09 -1.07
N HIS A 154 -3.31 -1.48 0.13
CA HIS A 154 -4.54 -1.49 0.94
C HIS A 154 -5.08 -2.91 1.21
N PHE A 155 -4.16 -3.85 1.43
CA PHE A 155 -4.44 -5.29 1.49
C PHE A 155 -5.61 -5.66 2.42
N SER A 156 -5.63 -5.12 3.65
CA SER A 156 -6.67 -5.40 4.64
C SER A 156 -8.07 -4.98 4.17
N GLU A 157 -8.16 -3.91 3.39
CA GLU A 157 -9.43 -3.43 2.84
C GLU A 157 -9.91 -4.35 1.72
N PHE A 158 -9.09 -4.55 0.69
CA PHE A 158 -9.50 -5.28 -0.51
C PHE A 158 -9.67 -6.79 -0.29
N VAL A 159 -8.87 -7.43 0.57
CA VAL A 159 -9.06 -8.85 0.90
C VAL A 159 -10.36 -9.11 1.68
N ASN A 160 -10.98 -8.07 2.23
CA ASN A 160 -12.27 -8.15 2.91
C ASN A 160 -13.43 -7.54 2.11
N LEU A 161 -13.15 -6.82 1.01
CA LEU A 161 -14.16 -6.34 0.09
C LEU A 161 -15.15 -7.44 -0.36
N PRO A 162 -14.71 -8.65 -0.78
CA PRO A 162 -15.62 -9.75 -1.15
C PRO A 162 -16.22 -10.50 0.05
N LYS A 163 -15.76 -10.24 1.28
CA LYS A 163 -16.18 -11.01 2.45
C LYS A 163 -17.42 -10.38 3.07
N ALA A 164 -18.55 -11.05 2.88
CA ALA A 164 -19.84 -10.64 3.42
C ALA A 164 -19.75 -10.27 4.91
N ASN A 165 -20.47 -9.22 5.29
CA ASN A 165 -20.60 -8.72 6.67
C ASN A 165 -19.32 -8.14 7.31
N THR A 166 -18.18 -8.11 6.62
CA THR A 166 -17.04 -7.30 7.09
C THR A 166 -17.38 -5.80 7.00
N PRO A 167 -16.80 -4.94 7.84
CA PRO A 167 -17.08 -3.52 7.77
C PRO A 167 -16.81 -2.90 6.39
N PHE A 168 -15.73 -3.32 5.72
CA PHE A 168 -15.40 -2.82 4.40
C PHE A 168 -16.41 -3.28 3.34
N ASN A 169 -16.79 -4.57 3.33
CA ASN A 169 -17.84 -5.07 2.45
C ASN A 169 -19.19 -4.34 2.65
N LEU A 170 -19.58 -4.07 3.91
CA LEU A 170 -20.85 -3.41 4.22
C LEU A 170 -20.97 -2.01 3.60
N LEU A 171 -19.84 -1.32 3.44
CA LEU A 171 -19.75 0.03 2.89
C LEU A 171 -19.47 0.05 1.39
N PHE A 172 -18.57 -0.80 0.92
CA PHE A 172 -17.96 -0.67 -0.41
C PHE A 172 -18.13 -1.90 -1.31
N GLY A 173 -18.61 -3.03 -0.79
CA GLY A 173 -18.68 -4.31 -1.51
C GLY A 173 -20.09 -4.72 -1.89
N GLN A 174 -21.00 -3.78 -2.15
CA GLN A 174 -22.39 -4.08 -2.52
C GLN A 174 -22.59 -4.29 -4.02
N ASP A 175 -21.64 -3.85 -4.85
CA ASP A 175 -21.70 -3.85 -6.32
C ASP A 175 -20.70 -4.82 -6.94
N ILE A 176 -20.40 -5.92 -6.24
CA ILE A 176 -19.39 -6.89 -6.64
C ILE A 176 -20.00 -8.26 -6.88
N GLU A 177 -19.41 -8.99 -7.83
CA GLU A 177 -19.63 -10.41 -8.08
C GLU A 177 -18.29 -11.14 -7.99
N ILE A 178 -18.24 -12.26 -7.27
CA ILE A 178 -17.02 -13.10 -7.23
C ILE A 178 -17.01 -13.97 -8.48
N ILE A 179 -15.99 -13.80 -9.32
CA ILE A 179 -15.83 -14.54 -10.58
C ILE A 179 -14.98 -15.79 -10.37
N GLU A 180 -13.90 -15.67 -9.60
CA GLU A 180 -12.98 -16.78 -9.31
C GLU A 180 -12.30 -16.58 -7.95
N GLU A 181 -11.96 -17.67 -7.27
CA GLU A 181 -11.12 -17.63 -6.07
C GLU A 181 -10.18 -18.84 -6.03
N ASN A 182 -8.89 -18.60 -5.81
CA ASN A 182 -7.87 -19.64 -5.61
C ASN A 182 -6.85 -19.22 -4.55
N ASN A 183 -5.72 -19.93 -4.40
CA ASN A 183 -4.71 -19.62 -3.38
C ASN A 183 -3.93 -18.32 -3.63
N LEU A 184 -3.84 -17.86 -4.89
CA LEU A 184 -3.13 -16.64 -5.27
C LEU A 184 -3.98 -15.39 -5.04
N ALA A 185 -5.24 -15.41 -5.48
CA ALA A 185 -6.10 -14.24 -5.52
C ALA A 185 -7.60 -14.59 -5.46
N THR A 186 -8.39 -13.58 -5.10
CA THR A 186 -9.83 -13.52 -5.37
C THR A 186 -10.05 -12.56 -6.54
N VAL A 187 -10.75 -13.00 -7.58
CA VAL A 187 -11.10 -12.18 -8.74
C VAL A 187 -12.58 -11.79 -8.63
N ILE A 188 -12.84 -10.49 -8.71
CA ILE A 188 -14.19 -9.95 -8.67
C ILE A 188 -14.49 -9.16 -9.95
N LEU A 189 -15.76 -9.14 -10.33
CA LEU A 189 -16.34 -8.13 -11.19
C LEU A 189 -16.90 -7.02 -10.30
N ARG A 190 -16.57 -5.77 -10.60
CA ARG A 190 -17.10 -4.61 -9.90
C ARG A 190 -17.87 -3.72 -10.87
N HIS A 191 -19.19 -3.67 -10.70
CA HIS A 191 -20.09 -3.02 -11.66
C HIS A 191 -19.90 -1.51 -11.77
N ASN A 192 -19.48 -0.83 -10.68
CA ASN A 192 -19.17 0.60 -10.71
C ASN A 192 -17.67 0.90 -10.58
N GLY A 193 -16.81 -0.08 -10.88
CA GLY A 193 -15.36 0.08 -10.91
C GLY A 193 -14.71 0.53 -9.59
N ASP A 194 -13.40 0.72 -9.67
CA ASP A 194 -12.56 1.29 -8.62
C ASP A 194 -11.50 2.20 -9.24
N ASN A 195 -11.42 3.43 -8.77
CA ASN A 195 -10.46 4.43 -9.25
C ASN A 195 -9.34 4.68 -8.23
N SER A 196 -9.08 3.78 -7.29
CA SER A 196 -8.02 3.99 -6.30
C SER A 196 -6.65 3.90 -6.99
N ALA A 197 -5.76 4.86 -6.74
CA ALA A 197 -4.41 4.96 -7.32
C ALA A 197 -3.41 4.00 -6.66
N ILE A 198 -3.83 2.75 -6.49
CA ILE A 198 -3.13 1.64 -5.83
C ILE A 198 -3.31 0.33 -6.61
N GLN A 199 -3.44 0.48 -7.93
CA GLN A 199 -3.78 -0.59 -8.86
C GLN A 199 -2.74 -0.67 -9.98
N ILE A 200 -2.36 -1.89 -10.33
CA ILE A 200 -1.77 -2.21 -11.63
C ILE A 200 -2.94 -2.30 -12.60
N VAL A 201 -2.90 -1.58 -13.70
CA VAL A 201 -4.01 -1.49 -14.65
C VAL A 201 -3.55 -1.85 -16.04
N ASN A 202 -4.46 -2.36 -16.86
CA ASN A 202 -4.19 -2.43 -18.29
C ASN A 202 -4.35 -1.04 -18.94
N LYS A 203 -3.72 -0.84 -20.11
CA LYS A 203 -3.79 0.41 -20.88
C LYS A 203 -5.22 0.92 -21.08
N ASN A 204 -6.16 0.02 -21.36
CA ASN A 204 -7.57 0.37 -21.54
C ASN A 204 -8.17 1.04 -20.30
N LEU A 205 -7.89 0.55 -19.11
CA LEU A 205 -8.40 1.12 -17.86
C LEU A 205 -7.75 2.47 -17.54
N LEU A 206 -6.43 2.62 -17.75
CA LEU A 206 -5.77 3.91 -17.55
C LEU A 206 -6.31 4.98 -18.51
N LYS A 207 -6.48 4.63 -19.80
CA LYS A 207 -7.12 5.49 -20.80
C LYS A 207 -8.56 5.80 -20.45
N HIS A 208 -9.30 4.81 -19.96
CA HIS A 208 -10.66 5.03 -19.48
C HIS A 208 -10.67 6.11 -18.41
N TRP A 209 -9.82 6.04 -17.39
CA TRP A 209 -9.81 7.05 -16.33
C TRP A 209 -9.55 8.47 -16.86
N PHE A 210 -8.54 8.65 -17.71
CA PHE A 210 -8.02 9.99 -18.00
C PHE A 210 -8.32 10.53 -19.41
N ASP A 211 -8.81 9.72 -20.34
CA ASP A 211 -8.95 10.11 -21.75
C ASP A 211 -10.29 9.75 -22.40
N SER A 212 -11.17 8.96 -21.74
CA SER A 212 -12.44 8.54 -22.36
C SER A 212 -13.56 9.59 -22.32
N LYS A 213 -13.36 10.70 -21.61
CA LYS A 213 -14.32 11.82 -21.47
C LYS A 213 -13.56 13.12 -21.30
N GLU A 214 -14.15 14.25 -21.68
CA GLU A 214 -13.61 15.57 -21.37
C GLU A 214 -13.94 15.98 -19.93
N PHE A 215 -12.94 16.46 -19.21
CA PHE A 215 -13.09 17.02 -17.86
C PHE A 215 -12.90 18.54 -17.80
N GLY A 216 -12.62 19.18 -18.94
CA GLY A 216 -12.36 20.63 -19.02
C GLY A 216 -11.18 21.05 -18.15
N ASP A 217 -11.33 22.16 -17.43
CA ASP A 217 -10.29 22.72 -16.54
C ASP A 217 -10.32 22.11 -15.12
N ALA A 218 -10.96 20.94 -14.94
CA ALA A 218 -10.99 20.28 -13.65
C ALA A 218 -9.57 19.88 -13.22
N ARG A 219 -9.23 20.20 -11.97
CA ARG A 219 -8.01 19.71 -11.34
C ARG A 219 -8.13 18.20 -11.10
N ILE A 220 -7.20 17.43 -11.66
CA ILE A 220 -7.16 15.97 -11.55
C ILE A 220 -5.77 15.61 -11.07
N ILE A 221 -5.65 15.22 -9.81
CA ILE A 221 -4.36 14.84 -9.20
C ILE A 221 -4.13 13.34 -9.37
N ARG A 222 -5.21 12.55 -9.39
CA ARG A 222 -5.18 11.09 -9.46
C ARG A 222 -6.50 10.51 -9.94
N SER A 223 -6.54 9.20 -10.14
CA SER A 223 -7.71 8.49 -10.67
C SER A 223 -8.96 8.66 -9.80
N GLU A 224 -8.82 8.83 -8.48
CA GLU A 224 -9.94 9.05 -7.57
C GLU A 224 -10.73 10.33 -7.90
N ASP A 225 -10.07 11.35 -8.45
CA ASP A 225 -10.69 12.64 -8.75
C ASP A 225 -11.65 12.57 -9.95
N VAL A 226 -11.43 11.62 -10.86
CA VAL A 226 -12.32 11.41 -12.02
C VAL A 226 -13.53 10.52 -11.71
N ARG A 227 -13.51 9.80 -10.57
CA ARG A 227 -14.52 8.77 -10.23
C ARG A 227 -15.96 9.25 -10.33
N LYS A 228 -16.24 10.47 -9.88
CA LYS A 228 -17.62 11.02 -9.88
C LYS A 228 -18.19 11.20 -11.28
N ASN A 229 -17.33 11.45 -12.26
CA ASN A 229 -17.72 11.83 -13.62
C ASN A 229 -17.45 10.70 -14.64
N ASN A 230 -16.57 9.75 -14.29
CA ASN A 230 -16.14 8.69 -15.19
C ASN A 230 -15.96 7.35 -14.47
N ILE A 231 -17.08 6.64 -14.34
CA ILE A 231 -17.16 5.32 -13.72
C ILE A 231 -16.61 4.27 -14.71
N ALA A 232 -15.71 3.40 -14.24
CA ALA A 232 -15.22 2.24 -14.98
C ALA A 232 -16.18 1.06 -14.81
N HIS A 233 -17.25 1.04 -15.62
CA HIS A 233 -18.26 -0.01 -15.51
C HIS A 233 -17.68 -1.40 -15.83
N ASP A 234 -18.12 -2.39 -15.05
CA ASP A 234 -17.75 -3.81 -15.21
C ASP A 234 -16.23 -4.05 -15.26
N GLN A 235 -15.53 -3.47 -14.28
CA GLN A 235 -14.09 -3.67 -14.08
C GLN A 235 -13.80 -5.02 -13.43
N ILE A 236 -12.89 -5.79 -14.00
CA ILE A 236 -12.29 -6.95 -13.33
C ILE A 236 -11.19 -6.47 -12.39
N MET A 237 -11.25 -6.95 -11.15
CA MET A 237 -10.24 -6.69 -10.13
C MET A 237 -9.67 -8.01 -9.63
N VAL A 238 -8.36 -8.20 -9.78
CA VAL A 238 -7.61 -9.28 -9.16
C VAL A 238 -7.11 -8.79 -7.80
N ILE A 239 -7.58 -9.42 -6.72
CA ILE A 239 -7.24 -9.08 -5.34
C ILE A 239 -6.31 -10.17 -4.79
N PRO A 240 -5.01 -9.87 -4.57
CA PRO A 240 -4.06 -10.84 -4.02
C PRO A 240 -4.48 -11.31 -2.61
N LYS A 241 -4.26 -12.60 -2.31
CA LYS A 241 -4.48 -13.16 -0.97
C LYS A 241 -3.31 -12.95 0.00
N GLN A 242 -2.20 -12.41 -0.50
CA GLN A 242 -1.05 -11.98 0.28
C GLN A 242 -0.80 -10.49 0.10
N GLN A 243 -0.21 -9.85 1.10
CA GLN A 243 0.13 -8.43 1.03
C GLN A 243 1.27 -8.21 0.04
N VAL A 244 1.00 -7.42 -1.00
CA VAL A 244 1.98 -7.09 -2.04
C VAL A 244 2.67 -5.76 -1.72
N GLY A 245 1.87 -4.75 -1.37
CA GLY A 245 2.31 -3.43 -0.95
C GLY A 245 1.58 -2.91 0.28
N ALA A 246 2.12 -1.83 0.84
CA ALA A 246 1.59 -1.16 2.02
C ALA A 246 1.80 0.34 1.92
N HIS A 247 0.82 1.08 2.44
CA HIS A 247 0.90 2.52 2.63
C HIS A 247 1.88 2.82 3.77
N PHE A 248 2.79 3.78 3.58
CA PHE A 248 3.85 4.10 4.54
C PHE A 248 3.31 4.51 5.93
N ASP A 249 2.28 5.35 5.97
CA ASP A 249 1.60 5.77 7.21
C ASP A 249 0.47 4.80 7.68
N ALA A 250 0.42 3.59 7.12
CA ALA A 250 -0.62 2.59 7.35
C ALA A 250 -2.06 3.16 7.15
N TYR A 251 -2.93 2.97 8.14
CA TYR A 251 -4.37 3.23 8.04
C TYR A 251 -4.83 4.37 8.96
N SER A 252 -3.97 5.36 9.24
CA SER A 252 -4.30 6.50 10.12
C SER A 252 -5.54 7.27 9.65
N HIS A 253 -5.78 7.32 8.33
CA HIS A 253 -6.97 7.92 7.72
C HIS A 253 -8.29 7.21 8.07
N THR A 254 -8.24 5.98 8.60
CA THR A 254 -9.44 5.19 8.97
C THR A 254 -9.91 5.45 10.41
N LYS A 255 -9.16 6.23 11.20
CA LYS A 255 -9.47 6.50 12.62
C LYS A 255 -10.87 7.08 12.78
N GLY A 256 -11.64 6.55 13.73
CA GLY A 256 -13.02 6.95 13.99
C GLY A 256 -14.06 6.43 12.98
N SER A 257 -13.64 5.77 11.90
CA SER A 257 -14.56 5.22 10.89
C SER A 257 -15.18 3.88 11.31
N LEU A 258 -16.09 3.37 10.48
CA LEU A 258 -16.69 2.05 10.63
C LEU A 258 -15.74 0.90 10.28
N PHE A 259 -14.62 1.19 9.63
CA PHE A 259 -13.59 0.25 9.21
C PHE A 259 -12.22 0.64 9.79
N GLU A 260 -12.23 1.27 10.97
CA GLU A 260 -11.04 1.69 11.70
C GLU A 260 -10.05 0.53 11.91
N THR A 261 -8.83 0.77 11.47
CA THR A 261 -7.67 -0.12 11.62
C THR A 261 -6.63 0.60 12.46
N LEU A 262 -6.25 -0.02 13.58
CA LEU A 262 -5.34 0.60 14.56
C LEU A 262 -3.87 0.23 14.26
N PRO A 263 -2.89 1.07 14.66
CA PRO A 263 -1.46 0.82 14.40
C PRO A 263 -0.94 -0.51 14.95
N TYR A 264 -1.45 -1.00 16.09
CA TYR A 264 -1.05 -2.31 16.61
C TYR A 264 -1.57 -3.50 15.78
N GLN A 265 -2.51 -3.25 14.87
CA GLN A 265 -3.08 -4.28 13.99
C GLN A 265 -2.33 -4.28 12.66
N VAL A 266 -2.14 -3.10 12.08
CA VAL A 266 -1.33 -2.87 10.90
C VAL A 266 -0.41 -1.68 11.18
N PRO A 267 0.88 -1.92 11.50
CA PRO A 267 1.80 -0.85 11.87
C PRO A 267 2.15 -0.01 10.64
N PRO A 268 2.45 1.28 10.82
CA PRO A 268 3.07 2.07 9.76
C PRO A 268 4.44 1.48 9.40
N LEU A 269 4.86 1.75 8.18
CA LEU A 269 6.20 1.44 7.76
C LEU A 269 7.20 2.44 8.35
N PHE A 270 8.45 2.04 8.26
CA PHE A 270 9.61 2.85 8.55
C PHE A 270 10.71 2.53 7.54
N ILE A 271 11.71 3.41 7.46
CA ILE A 271 12.94 3.17 6.70
C ILE A 271 13.96 2.62 7.71
N PRO A 272 14.48 1.39 7.54
CA PRO A 272 15.53 0.87 8.41
C PRO A 272 16.73 1.83 8.50
N ASN A 273 17.34 1.90 9.68
CA ASN A 273 18.60 2.65 9.82
C ASN A 273 19.63 2.13 8.81
N ASP A 274 20.35 3.06 8.20
CA ASP A 274 21.37 2.81 7.18
C ASP A 274 20.86 2.04 5.94
N PHE A 275 19.55 2.11 5.63
CA PHE A 275 18.96 1.50 4.43
C PHE A 275 19.66 1.96 3.14
N PHE A 276 19.84 3.27 2.98
CA PHE A 276 20.45 3.84 1.77
C PHE A 276 21.95 3.52 1.64
N ASP A 277 22.63 3.27 2.75
CA ASP A 277 24.04 2.88 2.82
C ASP A 277 24.27 1.38 2.72
N LYS A 278 23.19 0.58 2.55
CA LYS A 278 23.23 -0.89 2.53
C LYS A 278 23.83 -1.52 3.80
N LYS A 279 23.53 -0.95 4.97
CA LYS A 279 24.06 -1.43 6.27
C LYS A 279 22.97 -1.79 7.28
N ILE A 280 21.81 -2.25 6.81
CA ILE A 280 20.72 -2.67 7.69
C ILE A 280 21.22 -3.79 8.61
N LYS A 281 20.92 -3.66 9.91
CA LYS A 281 21.18 -4.68 10.93
C LYS A 281 19.88 -5.21 11.49
N ILE A 282 19.77 -6.54 11.65
CA ILE A 282 18.56 -7.21 12.11
C ILE A 282 18.83 -7.99 13.39
N ALA A 283 18.05 -7.72 14.45
CA ALA A 283 18.03 -8.49 15.68
C ALA A 283 16.78 -9.38 15.68
N TYR A 284 16.97 -10.69 15.53
CA TYR A 284 15.88 -11.64 15.32
C TYR A 284 15.63 -12.52 16.55
N GLY A 285 14.39 -12.54 17.03
CA GLY A 285 13.92 -13.41 18.10
C GLY A 285 14.32 -12.97 19.52
N TYR A 286 14.75 -11.72 19.70
CA TYR A 286 15.05 -11.15 21.01
C TYR A 286 13.79 -10.54 21.66
N ASP A 287 13.69 -10.62 22.98
CA ASP A 287 12.59 -10.01 23.75
C ASP A 287 12.86 -8.54 24.09
N ASP A 288 14.13 -8.18 24.26
CA ASP A 288 14.55 -6.80 24.53
C ASP A 288 14.84 -6.06 23.22
N TYR A 289 14.40 -4.81 23.15
CA TYR A 289 14.63 -3.95 22.00
C TYR A 289 16.08 -3.46 21.93
N ARG A 290 16.68 -3.51 20.74
CA ARG A 290 18.03 -3.01 20.46
C ARG A 290 17.97 -1.78 19.56
N GLU A 291 18.32 -0.61 20.09
CA GLU A 291 18.37 0.63 19.31
C GLU A 291 19.38 0.53 18.15
N GLY A 292 19.05 1.15 17.02
CA GLY A 292 19.88 1.13 15.81
C GLY A 292 19.65 -0.09 14.92
N TRP A 293 19.00 -1.14 15.44
CA TRP A 293 18.72 -2.37 14.72
C TRP A 293 17.24 -2.44 14.33
N VAL A 294 16.93 -3.22 13.30
CA VAL A 294 15.56 -3.67 13.04
C VAL A 294 15.27 -4.87 13.92
N ASN A 295 14.36 -4.70 14.87
CA ASN A 295 14.00 -5.73 15.83
C ASN A 295 12.83 -6.55 15.28
N ILE A 296 13.06 -7.85 15.08
CA ILE A 296 12.07 -8.76 14.49
C ILE A 296 11.77 -9.89 15.47
N ASN A 297 10.54 -9.92 16.00
CA ASN A 297 10.06 -10.95 16.91
C ASN A 297 8.55 -11.12 16.75
N PRO A 298 8.08 -12.11 15.94
CA PRO A 298 6.66 -12.43 15.81
C PRO A 298 5.90 -12.65 17.11
N SER A 299 6.58 -13.16 18.14
CA SER A 299 5.97 -13.50 19.43
C SER A 299 5.85 -12.29 20.38
N ALA A 300 6.48 -11.16 20.05
CA ALA A 300 6.41 -9.95 20.85
C ALA A 300 4.96 -9.48 20.99
N LYS A 301 4.56 -9.15 22.23
CA LYS A 301 3.20 -8.67 22.52
C LYS A 301 2.92 -7.30 21.91
N LYS A 302 3.93 -6.44 21.89
CA LYS A 302 3.84 -5.03 21.49
C LYS A 302 4.82 -4.70 20.38
N TYR A 303 4.53 -3.63 19.63
CA TYR A 303 5.51 -3.00 18.77
C TYR A 303 6.44 -2.07 19.56
N SER A 304 7.60 -1.74 19.02
CA SER A 304 8.60 -0.87 19.66
C SER A 304 8.07 0.56 19.91
N PHE A 305 7.19 1.07 19.06
CA PHE A 305 6.48 2.34 19.29
C PHE A 305 5.48 2.31 20.46
N GLU A 306 5.11 1.11 20.95
CA GLU A 306 4.26 0.93 22.13
C GLU A 306 5.07 0.63 23.41
N ASP A 307 6.30 0.10 23.25
CA ASP A 307 7.19 -0.28 24.33
C ASP A 307 8.64 -0.36 23.82
N MET A 308 9.44 0.68 24.08
CA MET A 308 10.84 0.74 23.65
C MET A 308 11.79 -0.20 24.40
N LYS A 309 11.30 -0.92 25.43
CA LYS A 309 12.14 -1.88 26.17
C LYS A 309 11.90 -3.30 25.68
N LYS A 310 10.64 -3.67 25.42
CA LYS A 310 10.22 -5.05 25.12
C LYS A 310 9.40 -5.21 23.83
N GLY A 311 9.29 -4.15 23.05
CA GLY A 311 8.59 -4.16 21.76
C GLY A 311 9.49 -4.59 20.61
N THR A 312 8.87 -4.91 19.48
CA THR A 312 9.55 -5.25 18.22
C THR A 312 9.15 -4.29 17.10
N ASP A 313 9.98 -4.09 16.09
CA ASP A 313 9.59 -3.31 14.92
C ASP A 313 8.69 -4.13 13.98
N LEU A 314 9.04 -5.40 13.73
CA LEU A 314 8.29 -6.27 12.83
C LEU A 314 7.91 -7.59 13.51
N LYS A 315 6.68 -8.04 13.23
CA LYS A 315 6.14 -9.31 13.74
C LYS A 315 6.05 -10.40 12.67
N ILE A 316 7.12 -10.53 11.90
CA ILE A 316 7.27 -11.42 10.74
C ILE A 316 8.47 -12.36 10.91
N THR A 317 8.60 -13.40 10.08
CA THR A 317 9.84 -14.21 10.05
C THR A 317 10.86 -13.64 9.08
N LEU A 318 12.10 -14.16 9.09
CA LEU A 318 13.13 -13.72 8.15
C LEU A 318 12.77 -14.03 6.68
N ASP A 319 11.96 -15.07 6.44
CA ASP A 319 11.48 -15.43 5.10
C ASP A 319 10.44 -14.43 4.54
N ASP A 320 9.86 -13.62 5.41
CA ASP A 320 8.90 -12.56 5.06
C ASP A 320 9.59 -11.23 4.75
N LEU A 321 10.92 -11.13 4.87
CA LEU A 321 11.64 -9.89 4.59
C LEU A 321 11.40 -9.44 3.14
N PRO A 322 11.09 -8.14 2.93
CA PRO A 322 10.87 -7.62 1.59
C PRO A 322 12.05 -7.90 0.66
N VAL A 323 11.78 -8.25 -0.60
CA VAL A 323 12.83 -8.57 -1.57
C VAL A 323 13.89 -7.47 -1.67
N PHE A 324 13.45 -6.21 -1.67
CA PHE A 324 14.32 -5.04 -1.81
C PHE A 324 15.20 -4.73 -0.59
N TRP A 325 15.00 -5.42 0.54
CA TRP A 325 15.90 -5.33 1.69
C TRP A 325 17.08 -6.30 1.58
N LYS A 326 16.94 -7.40 0.82
CA LYS A 326 17.90 -8.51 0.85
C LYS A 326 19.34 -8.11 0.51
N ASP A 327 19.53 -7.17 -0.42
CA ASP A 327 20.86 -6.65 -0.81
C ASP A 327 21.33 -5.45 0.04
N LYS A 328 20.57 -5.08 1.07
CA LYS A 328 20.84 -3.95 1.98
C LYS A 328 21.20 -4.39 3.40
N ILE A 329 21.03 -5.68 3.72
CA ILE A 329 21.31 -6.24 5.03
C ILE A 329 22.80 -6.55 5.13
N ALA A 330 23.47 -5.92 6.10
CA ALA A 330 24.87 -6.19 6.41
C ALA A 330 25.03 -7.22 7.53
N GLU A 331 24.08 -7.29 8.46
CA GLU A 331 24.21 -8.13 9.65
C GLU A 331 22.84 -8.66 10.12
N ILE A 332 22.80 -9.95 10.47
CA ILE A 332 21.65 -10.57 11.13
C ILE A 332 22.16 -11.30 12.39
N ASP A 333 21.73 -10.83 13.55
CA ASP A 333 21.96 -11.48 14.83
C ASP A 333 20.70 -12.25 15.23
N ILE A 334 20.85 -13.57 15.42
CA ILE A 334 19.76 -14.49 15.73
C ILE A 334 19.87 -14.97 17.17
N ASN A 335 18.84 -14.73 17.97
CA ASN A 335 18.74 -15.28 19.31
C ASN A 335 18.71 -16.81 19.27
N LYS A 336 19.80 -17.45 19.71
CA LYS A 336 19.94 -18.91 19.75
C LYS A 336 18.92 -19.61 20.66
N LYS A 337 18.27 -18.88 21.56
CA LYS A 337 17.24 -19.41 22.48
C LYS A 337 15.81 -19.29 21.94
N ALA A 338 15.62 -18.65 20.78
CA ALA A 338 14.29 -18.47 20.20
C ALA A 338 13.72 -19.79 19.67
N ASP A 339 12.47 -20.09 20.04
CA ASP A 339 11.73 -21.23 19.48
C ASP A 339 11.16 -20.87 18.11
N LYS A 340 11.77 -21.42 17.06
CA LYS A 340 11.37 -21.17 15.66
C LYS A 340 9.92 -21.57 15.37
N ASN A 341 9.42 -22.65 15.96
CA ASN A 341 8.05 -23.10 15.73
C ASN A 341 7.06 -22.11 16.36
N ASN A 342 7.35 -21.63 17.57
CA ASN A 342 6.55 -20.60 18.21
C ASN A 342 6.56 -19.29 17.41
N LEU A 343 7.73 -18.85 16.91
CA LEU A 343 7.82 -17.67 16.05
C LEU A 343 6.99 -17.81 14.77
N GLN A 344 6.99 -18.98 14.12
CA GLN A 344 6.18 -19.24 12.93
C GLN A 344 4.67 -19.17 13.25
N LEU A 345 4.23 -19.84 14.32
CA LEU A 345 2.82 -19.82 14.76
C LEU A 345 2.36 -18.39 15.11
N ALA A 346 3.22 -17.62 15.77
CA ALA A 346 2.94 -16.23 16.10
C ALA A 346 2.83 -15.36 14.84
N ARG A 347 3.74 -15.54 13.87
CA ARG A 347 3.69 -14.88 12.56
C ARG A 347 2.38 -15.16 11.84
N ASP A 348 1.94 -16.41 11.79
CA ASP A 348 0.68 -16.80 11.12
C ASP A 348 -0.54 -16.16 11.79
N LYS A 349 -0.51 -16.01 13.12
CA LYS A 349 -1.53 -15.26 13.86
C LYS A 349 -1.52 -13.77 13.51
N ASN A 350 -0.35 -13.15 13.39
CA ASN A 350 -0.22 -11.74 13.01
C ASN A 350 -0.72 -11.48 11.58
N ILE A 351 -0.42 -12.36 10.62
CA ILE A 351 -0.94 -12.25 9.24
C ILE A 351 -2.46 -12.38 9.22
N LYS A 352 -3.04 -13.30 10.01
CA LYS A 352 -4.50 -13.39 10.15
C LYS A 352 -5.10 -12.07 10.67
N ALA A 353 -4.44 -11.40 11.62
CA ALA A 353 -4.88 -10.11 12.13
C ALA A 353 -4.81 -9.01 11.06
N ILE A 354 -3.72 -8.92 10.30
CA ILE A 354 -3.58 -7.98 9.17
C ILE A 354 -4.63 -8.26 8.08
N SER A 355 -4.89 -9.55 7.76
CA SER A 355 -5.86 -9.94 6.74
C SER A 355 -7.31 -9.60 7.09
N ASN A 356 -7.63 -9.42 8.38
CA ASN A 356 -8.95 -8.99 8.84
C ASN A 356 -8.82 -8.33 10.22
N PRO A 357 -8.53 -7.01 10.26
CA PRO A 357 -8.30 -6.28 11.50
C PRO A 357 -9.61 -6.02 12.27
N TRP A 358 -10.78 -6.34 11.70
CA TRP A 358 -12.07 -6.07 12.35
C TRP A 358 -12.65 -7.26 13.09
N LYS A 359 -12.00 -8.44 13.02
CA LYS A 359 -12.37 -9.58 13.88
C LYS A 359 -12.07 -9.25 15.34
N LEU A 360 -12.93 -9.74 16.24
CA LEU A 360 -12.73 -9.60 17.68
C LEU A 360 -11.37 -10.19 18.12
N SER A 361 -10.99 -11.34 17.56
CA SER A 361 -9.69 -11.98 17.80
C SER A 361 -8.47 -11.17 17.35
N SER A 362 -8.68 -10.16 16.49
CA SER A 362 -7.63 -9.28 15.97
C SER A 362 -7.52 -7.96 16.74
N LYS A 363 -8.44 -7.71 17.69
CA LYS A 363 -8.47 -6.48 18.50
C LYS A 363 -8.10 -6.79 19.96
N ARG A 364 -7.52 -5.80 20.63
CA ARG A 364 -7.31 -5.82 22.08
C ARG A 364 -8.61 -5.43 22.80
N PHE A 365 -8.81 -5.93 24.02
CA PHE A 365 -9.97 -5.58 24.84
C PHE A 365 -9.75 -4.23 25.51
N GLU A 366 -10.04 -3.16 24.77
CA GLU A 366 -9.85 -1.75 25.16
C GLU A 366 -11.12 -0.93 24.84
N LEU A 367 -11.23 0.28 25.38
CA LEU A 367 -12.41 1.15 25.23
C LEU A 367 -12.68 1.48 23.75
N GLU A 368 -11.62 1.67 22.98
CA GLU A 368 -11.63 1.91 21.54
C GLU A 368 -12.29 0.76 20.79
N THR A 369 -12.01 -0.48 21.19
CA THR A 369 -12.63 -1.69 20.61
C THR A 369 -14.13 -1.72 20.91
N LEU A 370 -14.55 -1.40 22.13
CA LEU A 370 -15.96 -1.30 22.47
C LEU A 370 -16.66 -0.22 21.63
N ASN A 371 -16.05 0.98 21.53
CA ASN A 371 -16.56 2.08 20.72
C ASN A 371 -16.71 1.70 19.25
N PHE A 372 -15.72 1.00 18.69
CA PHE A 372 -15.79 0.47 17.33
C PHE A 372 -16.99 -0.46 17.13
N PHE A 373 -17.19 -1.45 18.00
CA PHE A 373 -18.31 -2.38 17.87
C PHE A 373 -19.67 -1.72 18.09
N LEU A 374 -19.77 -0.74 18.99
CA LEU A 374 -20.97 0.07 19.17
C LEU A 374 -21.30 0.88 17.90
N ARG A 375 -20.31 1.51 17.26
CA ARG A 375 -20.50 2.20 15.97
C ARG A 375 -20.99 1.25 14.88
N LEU A 376 -20.36 0.09 14.76
CA LEU A 376 -20.72 -0.93 13.77
C LEU A 376 -22.14 -1.47 14.00
N TYR A 377 -22.50 -1.74 15.26
CA TYR A 377 -23.85 -2.17 15.63
C TYR A 377 -24.90 -1.11 15.28
N LYS A 378 -24.68 0.16 15.66
CA LYS A 378 -25.57 1.28 15.32
C LYS A 378 -25.77 1.41 13.81
N PHE A 379 -24.71 1.23 13.02
CA PHE A 379 -24.79 1.26 11.56
C PHE A 379 -25.64 0.12 11.01
N ARG A 380 -25.40 -1.12 11.45
CA ARG A 380 -26.16 -2.30 11.03
C ARG A 380 -27.64 -2.17 11.39
N PHE A 381 -27.95 -1.71 12.60
CA PHE A 381 -29.31 -1.46 13.04
C PHE A 381 -30.02 -0.43 12.14
N LYS A 382 -29.39 0.73 11.88
CA LYS A 382 -29.94 1.74 10.96
C LYS A 382 -30.18 1.19 9.55
N LYS A 383 -29.27 0.37 9.02
CA LYS A 383 -29.41 -0.27 7.70
C LYS A 383 -30.58 -1.26 7.67
N ALA A 384 -30.75 -2.06 8.72
CA ALA A 384 -31.86 -3.01 8.85
C ALA A 384 -33.22 -2.29 8.93
N VAL A 385 -33.34 -1.24 9.75
CA VAL A 385 -34.57 -0.43 9.85
C VAL A 385 -34.93 0.18 8.50
N ARG A 386 -33.97 0.76 7.76
CA ARG A 386 -34.22 1.30 6.42
C ARG A 386 -34.70 0.24 5.41
N LYS A 387 -34.27 -1.00 5.56
CA LYS A 387 -34.72 -2.12 4.71
C LYS A 387 -36.14 -2.56 5.04
N LEU A 388 -36.57 -2.46 6.31
CA LEU A 388 -37.93 -2.78 6.73
C LEU A 388 -38.96 -1.70 6.34
N LEU A 389 -38.50 -0.46 6.16
CA LEU A 389 -39.36 0.69 5.78
C LEU A 389 -39.49 0.89 4.26
N ARG A 390 -38.82 0.08 3.44
CA ARG A 390 -38.93 0.06 1.98
C ARG A 390 -39.63 -1.23 1.58
#